data_AF-A0A2M4ARF6-F1
#
_entry.id   AF-A0A2M4ARF6-F1
#
_cell.length_a   1.000
_cell.length_b   1.000
_cell.length_c   1.000
_cell.angle_alpha   90.00
_cell.angle_beta   90.00
_cell.angle_gamma   90.00
#
_symmetry.space_group_name_H-M   'P 1'
#
loop_
_entity.id
_entity.type
_entity.pdbx_description
1 polymer ?
#
loop_
_entity_poly.entity_id
_entity_poly.type
_entity_poly.pdbx_seq_one_letter_code
_entity_poly.pdbx_strand_id
1 'polypeptide(L)'
;MVKLQPLEFIDCLIDSPDFRENLNKHEKELEKSSQQIKRIIKEIKDLLAAAKSLSRAQRTLSKSLKEFNFECIGSTQTDDEQVIADSLKQFSKLISSIEEERDHMVSPARTSC
;
A
#
# COMPACT_ATOMS: atom_id res chain seq x y z
N MET A 1 17.83 -22.70 6.37
CA MET A 1 18.42 -21.87 5.29
C MET A 1 19.28 -22.81 4.45
N VAL A 2 18.98 -23.01 3.16
CA VAL A 2 19.81 -23.85 2.29
C VAL A 2 21.08 -23.05 2.00
N LYS A 3 22.23 -23.54 2.48
CA LYS A 3 23.52 -22.91 2.19
C LYS A 3 24.05 -23.51 0.89
N LEU A 4 24.02 -22.73 -0.19
CA LEU A 4 24.60 -23.14 -1.47
C LEU A 4 26.12 -23.13 -1.37
N GLN A 5 26.78 -24.13 -1.97
CA GLN A 5 28.23 -24.13 -2.09
C GLN A 5 28.65 -23.09 -3.15
N PRO A 6 29.78 -22.39 -2.98
CA PRO A 6 30.30 -21.49 -3.99
C PRO A 6 30.46 -22.17 -5.35
N LEU A 7 30.30 -21.41 -6.43
CA LEU A 7 30.63 -21.84 -7.79
C LEU A 7 32.00 -21.27 -8.14
N GLU A 8 32.98 -22.14 -8.35
CA GLU A 8 34.33 -21.75 -8.76
C GLU A 8 34.45 -21.72 -10.28
N PHE A 9 35.14 -20.71 -10.82
CA PHE A 9 35.32 -20.58 -12.27
C PHE A 9 36.14 -21.72 -12.88
N ILE A 10 37.09 -22.28 -12.12
CA ILE A 10 37.94 -23.39 -12.58
C ILE A 10 37.14 -24.68 -12.79
N ASP A 11 36.12 -24.93 -11.97
CA ASP A 11 35.30 -26.14 -12.02
C ASP A 11 34.41 -26.18 -13.28
N CYS A 12 34.13 -25.02 -13.86
CA CYS A 12 33.45 -24.89 -15.14
C CYS A 12 34.23 -25.54 -16.29
N LEU A 13 35.57 -25.55 -16.23
CA LEU A 13 36.40 -26.19 -17.26
C LEU A 13 36.35 -27.73 -17.18
N ILE A 14 36.21 -28.26 -15.97
CA ILE A 14 36.16 -29.71 -15.72
C ILE A 14 34.75 -30.25 -16.03
N ASP A 15 33.73 -29.41 -15.83
CA ASP A 15 32.32 -29.71 -16.06
C ASP A 15 31.86 -31.01 -15.37
N SER A 16 32.29 -31.19 -14.12
CA SER A 16 31.99 -32.41 -13.37
C SER A 16 30.49 -32.54 -13.07
N PRO A 17 29.98 -33.77 -12.89
CA PRO A 17 28.59 -33.99 -12.44
C PRO A 17 28.25 -33.21 -11.17
N ASP A 18 29.18 -33.14 -10.21
CA ASP A 18 29.01 -32.41 -8.96
C ASP A 18 28.89 -30.89 -9.18
N PHE A 19 29.71 -30.33 -10.08
CA PHE A 19 29.62 -28.92 -10.47
C PHE A 19 28.28 -28.61 -11.12
N ARG A 20 27.81 -29.46 -12.04
CA ARG A 20 26.49 -29.33 -12.69
C ARG A 20 25.35 -29.40 -11.69
N GLU A 21 25.43 -30.29 -10.70
CA GLU A 21 24.43 -30.38 -9.63
C GLU A 21 24.42 -29.11 -8.78
N ASN A 22 25.60 -28.58 -8.41
CA ASN A 22 25.70 -27.33 -7.66
C ASN A 22 25.15 -26.14 -8.46
N LEU A 23 25.54 -26.00 -9.74
CA LEU A 23 25.01 -24.99 -10.65
C LEU A 23 23.48 -25.04 -10.73
N ASN A 24 22.92 -26.25 -10.89
CA ASN A 24 21.47 -26.43 -10.94
C ASN A 24 20.76 -26.03 -9.64
N LYS A 25 21.39 -26.22 -8.47
CA LYS A 25 20.87 -25.73 -7.18
C LYS A 25 20.82 -24.20 -7.16
N HIS A 26 21.84 -23.52 -7.68
CA HIS A 26 21.85 -22.06 -7.81
C HIS A 26 20.76 -21.56 -8.77
N GLU A 27 20.62 -22.18 -9.94
CA GLU A 27 19.56 -21.83 -10.91
C GLU A 27 18.16 -21.97 -10.30
N LYS A 28 17.91 -23.05 -9.55
CA LYS A 28 16.64 -23.28 -8.85
C LYS A 28 16.35 -22.22 -7.78
N GLU A 29 17.34 -21.89 -6.95
CA GLU A 29 17.15 -20.85 -5.93
C GLU A 29 17.01 -19.45 -6.55
N LEU A 30 17.67 -19.16 -7.68
CA LEU A 30 17.49 -17.93 -8.44
C LEU A 30 16.06 -17.82 -8.99
N GLU A 31 15.55 -18.88 -9.64
CA GLU A 31 14.19 -18.90 -10.19
C GLU A 31 13.15 -18.72 -9.06
N LYS A 32 13.33 -19.43 -7.94
CA LYS A 32 12.49 -19.27 -6.75
C LYS A 32 12.52 -17.84 -6.20
N SER A 33 13.69 -17.24 -6.09
CA SER A 33 13.85 -15.85 -5.63
C SER A 33 13.18 -14.86 -6.59
N SER A 34 13.32 -15.07 -7.90
CA SER A 34 12.65 -14.28 -8.94
C SER A 34 11.12 -14.35 -8.81
N GLN A 35 10.57 -15.55 -8.60
CA GLN A 35 9.14 -15.75 -8.38
C GLN A 35 8.65 -15.07 -7.09
N GLN A 36 9.42 -15.18 -5.99
CA GLN A 36 9.10 -14.50 -4.72
C GLN A 36 9.11 -12.98 -4.88
N ILE A 37 10.09 -12.40 -5.57
CA ILE A 37 10.16 -10.96 -5.86
C ILE A 37 8.95 -10.52 -6.69
N LYS A 38 8.61 -11.25 -7.76
CA LYS A 38 7.43 -10.96 -8.59
C LYS A 38 6.13 -11.00 -7.78
N ARG A 39 6.01 -11.96 -6.85
CA ARG A 39 4.87 -12.07 -5.94
C ARG A 39 4.78 -10.86 -5.01
N ILE A 40 5.89 -10.46 -4.38
CA ILE A 40 5.94 -9.27 -3.50
C ILE A 40 5.57 -8.01 -4.28
N ILE A 41 6.09 -7.83 -5.49
CA ILE A 41 5.73 -6.68 -6.35
C ILE A 41 4.23 -6.65 -6.61
N LYS A 42 3.61 -7.81 -6.89
CA LYS A 42 2.15 -7.90 -7.07
C LYS A 42 1.41 -7.53 -5.78
N GLU A 43 1.82 -8.10 -4.65
CA GLU A 43 1.21 -7.81 -3.35
C GLU A 43 1.29 -6.33 -2.99
N ILE A 44 2.42 -5.66 -3.26
CA ILE A 44 2.57 -4.21 -3.07
C ILE A 44 1.61 -3.43 -3.96
N LYS A 45 1.48 -3.80 -5.24
CA LYS A 45 0.55 -3.14 -6.17
C LYS A 45 -0.91 -3.30 -5.72
N ASP A 46 -1.29 -4.49 -5.29
CA ASP A 46 -2.63 -4.79 -4.80
C ASP A 46 -2.93 -4.00 -3.51
N LEU A 47 -1.96 -3.93 -2.58
CA LEU A 47 -2.05 -3.12 -1.37
C LEU A 47 -2.24 -1.63 -1.68
N LEU A 48 -1.45 -1.07 -2.61
CA LEU A 48 -1.57 0.33 -3.02
C LEU A 48 -2.92 0.62 -3.68
N ALA A 49 -3.45 -0.32 -4.47
CA ALA A 49 -4.78 -0.19 -5.07
C ALA A 49 -5.89 -0.18 -4.00
N ALA A 50 -5.82 -1.08 -3.02
CA ALA A 50 -6.74 -1.12 -1.89
C ALA A 50 -6.67 0.18 -1.05
N ALA A 51 -5.47 0.66 -0.73
CA ALA A 51 -5.27 1.91 0.00
C ALA A 51 -5.87 3.13 -0.73
N LYS A 52 -5.70 3.20 -2.07
CA LYS A 52 -6.35 4.24 -2.90
C LYS A 52 -7.87 4.15 -2.87
N SER A 53 -8.43 2.93 -2.88
CA SER A 53 -9.88 2.74 -2.80
C SER A 53 -10.43 3.16 -1.44
N LEU A 54 -9.75 2.78 -0.36
CA LEU A 54 -10.08 3.19 0.99
C LEU A 54 -10.03 4.72 1.12
N SER A 55 -8.98 5.36 0.60
CA SER A 55 -8.85 6.82 0.61
C SER A 55 -10.01 7.52 -0.09
N ARG A 56 -10.42 7.04 -1.28
CA ARG A 56 -11.61 7.57 -1.97
C ARG A 56 -12.88 7.42 -1.13
N ALA A 57 -13.09 6.27 -0.51
CA ALA A 57 -14.27 6.04 0.34
C ALA A 57 -14.27 6.98 1.56
N GLN A 58 -13.12 7.16 2.21
CA GLN A 58 -12.97 8.09 3.34
C GLN A 58 -13.22 9.55 2.93
N ARG A 59 -12.71 9.98 1.77
CA ARG A 59 -12.98 11.33 1.23
C ARG A 59 -14.45 11.54 0.89
N THR A 60 -15.12 10.53 0.32
CA THR A 60 -16.58 10.58 0.08
C THR A 60 -17.35 10.71 1.39
N LEU A 61 -17.03 9.91 2.40
CA LEU A 61 -17.65 10.00 3.72
C LEU A 61 -17.41 11.38 4.35
N SER A 62 -16.18 11.88 4.30
CA SER A 62 -15.83 13.21 4.78
C SER A 62 -16.67 14.30 4.12
N LYS A 63 -16.93 14.21 2.81
CA LYS A 63 -17.81 15.12 2.09
C LYS A 63 -19.25 15.03 2.60
N SER A 64 -19.81 13.83 2.73
CA SER A 64 -21.17 13.62 3.26
C SER A 64 -21.33 14.19 4.68
N LEU A 65 -20.32 14.01 5.55
CA LEU A 65 -20.32 14.57 6.90
C LEU A 65 -20.26 16.11 6.91
N LYS A 66 -19.51 16.70 5.97
CA LYS A 66 -19.40 18.16 5.83
C LYS A 66 -20.72 18.80 5.37
N GLU A 67 -21.41 18.12 4.47
CA GLU A 67 -22.62 18.59 3.81
C GLU A 67 -23.89 18.24 4.60
N PHE A 68 -23.78 17.39 5.62
CA PHE A 68 -24.90 17.05 6.49
C PHE A 68 -25.47 18.30 7.16
N ASN A 69 -26.77 18.47 7.01
CA ASN A 69 -27.58 19.44 7.73
C ASN A 69 -28.93 18.80 8.01
N PHE A 70 -29.53 19.11 9.15
CA PHE A 70 -30.88 18.68 9.46
C PHE A 70 -31.88 19.36 8.53
N GLU A 71 -32.85 18.59 8.02
CA GLU A 71 -34.03 19.16 7.36
C GLU A 71 -34.97 19.69 8.44
N CYS A 72 -35.09 21.01 8.54
CA CYS A 72 -35.94 21.66 9.53
C CYS A 72 -37.23 22.18 8.88
N ILE A 73 -38.36 22.02 9.58
CA ILE A 73 -39.62 22.66 9.20
C ILE A 73 -39.55 24.12 9.68
N GLY A 74 -39.37 25.07 8.76
CA GLY A 74 -39.16 26.49 9.06
C GLY A 74 -37.69 26.91 8.92
N SER A 75 -37.30 28.01 9.58
CA SER A 75 -35.95 28.61 9.47
C SER A 75 -35.12 28.50 10.76
N THR A 76 -35.57 27.72 11.74
CA THR A 76 -34.95 27.60 13.06
C THR A 76 -34.47 26.17 13.32
N GLN A 77 -33.19 26.03 13.67
CA GLN A 77 -32.59 24.82 14.23
C GLN A 77 -32.61 24.88 15.76
N THR A 78 -32.73 23.72 16.39
CA THR A 78 -32.49 23.55 17.82
C THR A 78 -30.99 23.58 18.14
N ASP A 79 -30.64 23.90 19.38
CA ASP A 79 -29.25 23.91 19.83
C ASP A 79 -28.57 22.54 19.63
N ASP A 80 -29.28 21.45 19.89
CA ASP A 80 -28.77 20.08 19.70
C ASP A 80 -28.48 19.77 18.22
N GLU A 81 -29.36 20.17 17.31
CA GLU A 81 -29.16 20.00 15.86
C GLU A 81 -27.93 20.76 15.37
N GLN A 82 -27.71 21.98 15.88
CA GLN A 82 -26.53 22.77 15.58
C GLN A 82 -25.25 22.07 16.09
N VAL A 83 -25.27 21.60 17.34
CA VAL A 83 -24.13 20.88 17.95
C VAL A 83 -23.79 19.61 17.18
N ILE A 84 -24.79 18.84 16.76
CA ILE A 84 -24.58 17.62 15.98
C ILE A 84 -24.00 17.95 14.60
N ALA A 85 -24.58 18.91 13.88
CA ALA A 85 -24.09 19.30 12.55
C ALA A 85 -22.63 19.80 12.61
N ASP A 86 -22.29 20.60 13.62
CA ASP A 86 -20.93 21.09 13.79
C ASP A 86 -19.95 19.98 14.20
N SER A 87 -20.39 19.02 15.02
CA SER A 87 -19.60 17.83 15.34
C SER A 87 -19.27 17.02 14.08
N LEU A 88 -20.24 16.80 13.20
CA LEU A 88 -20.02 16.09 11.93
C LEU A 88 -19.07 16.85 10.99
N LYS A 89 -19.17 18.18 10.94
CA LYS A 89 -18.20 19.02 10.22
C LYS A 89 -16.79 18.89 10.80
N GLN A 90 -16.62 18.76 12.12
CA GLN A 90 -15.31 18.52 12.72
C GLN A 90 -14.75 17.15 12.35
N PHE A 91 -15.57 16.09 12.41
CA PHE A 91 -15.15 14.76 11.94
C PHE A 91 -14.74 14.76 10.47
N SER A 92 -15.48 15.48 9.62
CA SER A 92 -15.11 15.66 8.22
C SER A 92 -13.70 16.25 8.05
N LYS A 93 -13.37 17.30 8.81
CA LYS A 93 -12.03 17.93 8.79
C LYS A 93 -10.94 16.95 9.21
N LEU A 94 -11.15 16.19 10.30
CA LEU A 94 -10.20 15.19 10.76
C LEU A 94 -9.92 14.11 9.70
N ILE A 95 -10.98 13.59 9.06
CA ILE A 95 -10.82 12.60 7.98
C ILE A 95 -10.06 13.21 6.81
N SER A 96 -10.37 14.46 6.41
CA SER A 96 -9.67 15.13 5.31
C SER A 96 -8.18 15.26 5.59
N SER A 97 -7.79 15.70 6.80
CA SER A 97 -6.37 15.82 7.18
C SER A 97 -5.64 14.48 7.18
N ILE A 98 -6.28 13.40 7.66
CA ILE A 98 -5.68 12.06 7.62
C ILE A 98 -5.41 11.63 6.17
N GLU A 99 -6.33 11.92 5.25
CA GLU A 99 -6.16 11.55 3.84
C GLU A 99 -5.16 12.42 3.09
N GLU A 100 -4.99 13.68 3.48
CA GLU A 100 -3.91 14.55 2.98
C GLU A 100 -2.53 14.01 3.38
N GLU A 101 -2.34 13.63 4.65
CA GLU A 101 -1.10 13.00 5.11
C GLU A 101 -0.85 11.66 4.41
N ARG A 102 -1.90 10.88 4.14
CA ARG A 102 -1.78 9.64 3.37
C ARG A 102 -1.30 9.89 1.95
N ASP A 103 -1.80 10.93 1.29
CA ASP A 103 -1.34 11.30 -0.05
C ASP A 103 0.14 11.69 -0.04
N HIS A 104 0.62 12.36 1.01
CA HIS A 104 2.05 12.65 1.18
C HIS A 104 2.88 11.37 1.33
N MET A 105 2.43 10.39 2.12
CA MET A 105 3.11 9.10 2.31
C MET A 105 3.15 8.21 1.06
N VAL A 106 2.08 8.25 0.25
CA VAL A 106 1.92 7.38 -0.93
C VAL A 106 2.43 8.06 -2.20
N SER A 107 2.61 9.39 -2.20
CA SER A 107 3.29 10.08 -3.28
C SER A 107 4.67 9.45 -3.46
N PRO A 108 5.09 9.12 -4.70
CA PRO A 108 6.47 8.73 -4.93
C PRO A 108 7.31 9.86 -4.32
N ALA A 109 8.13 9.55 -3.32
CA ALA A 109 9.21 10.43 -2.94
C ALA A 109 9.86 10.78 -4.28
N ARG A 110 9.75 12.04 -4.69
CA ARG A 110 10.46 12.52 -5.87
C ARG A 110 11.92 12.36 -5.46
N THR A 111 12.50 11.20 -5.71
CA THR A 111 13.93 10.96 -5.67
C THR A 111 14.46 11.84 -6.78
N SER A 112 14.71 13.09 -6.38
CA SER A 112 15.53 14.03 -7.11
C SER A 112 16.95 13.52 -6.87
N CYS A 113 17.38 12.59 -7.72
CA CYS A 113 18.76 12.19 -7.97
C CYS A 113 18.81 11.62 -9.38
#